data_AF-A0A9X9WRV8-F1
#
_entry.id   AF-A0A9X9WRV8-F1
#
_cell.length_a   1.000
_cell.length_b   1.000
_cell.length_c   1.000
_cell.angle_alpha   90.00
_cell.angle_beta   90.00
_cell.angle_gamma   90.00
#
_symmetry.space_group_name_H-M   'P 1'
#
loop_
_entity.id
_entity.type
_entity.pdbx_description
1 polymer ?
#
loop_
_entity_poly.entity_id
_entity_poly.type
_entity_poly.pdbx_seq_one_letter_code
_entity_poly.pdbx_strand_id
1 'polypeptide(L)'
;MDPLPEVRATIAEAGGPADVALSVNALMYGVAMQSLREVVIGCPHCERLSPDEALLLYAIAEAAAGADRPAEALAPFMRAVALTWLDFPLIDLSRGLGAAGWRFRRRALPGPAEPPRDA
;
A
#
# COMPACT_ATOMS: atom_id res chain seq x y z
N MET A 1 -10.16 18.44 6.21
CA MET A 1 -8.77 18.85 6.43
C MET A 1 -7.93 18.15 5.36
N ASP A 2 -6.96 18.81 4.74
CA ASP A 2 -6.05 18.17 3.78
C ASP A 2 -5.00 17.35 4.56
N PRO A 3 -4.90 16.01 4.37
CA PRO A 3 -3.94 15.18 5.08
C PRO A 3 -2.51 15.27 4.52
N LEU A 4 -2.32 15.88 3.34
CA LEU A 4 -1.05 15.86 2.64
C LEU A 4 0.12 16.49 3.44
N PRO A 5 -0.05 17.59 4.20
CA PRO A 5 1.03 18.12 5.04
C PRO A 5 1.52 17.12 6.10
N GLU A 6 0.60 16.39 6.74
CA GLU A 6 0.93 15.39 7.76
C GLU A 6 1.62 14.17 7.14
N VAL A 7 1.16 13.73 5.97
CA VAL A 7 1.80 12.63 5.22
C VAL A 7 3.22 13.01 4.82
N ARG A 8 3.44 14.25 4.36
CA ARG A 8 4.79 14.76 4.02
C ARG A 8 5.73 14.74 5.23
N ALA A 9 5.26 15.22 6.38
CA ALA A 9 6.03 15.22 7.62
C ALA A 9 6.41 13.79 8.03
N THR A 10 5.43 12.88 8.03
CA THR A 10 5.63 11.46 8.38
C THR A 10 6.67 10.79 7.48
N ILE A 11 6.62 11.03 6.16
CA ILE A 11 7.58 10.45 5.22
C ILE A 11 8.98 11.01 5.44
N ALA A 12 9.10 12.32 5.68
CA ALA A 12 10.38 12.96 5.96
C ALA A 12 11.00 12.43 7.26
N GLU A 13 10.20 12.26 8.31
CA GLU A 13 10.62 11.66 9.59
C GLU A 13 11.12 10.21 9.42
N ALA A 14 10.50 9.46 8.51
CA ALA A 14 10.92 8.10 8.16
C ALA A 14 12.17 8.06 7.26
N GLY A 15 12.76 9.20 6.89
CA GLY A 15 13.88 9.28 5.95
C GLY A 15 13.49 8.96 4.50
N GLY A 16 12.20 9.01 4.18
CA GLY A 16 11.67 8.84 2.83
C GLY A 16 11.66 10.15 2.05
N PRO A 17 11.56 10.09 0.71
CA PRO A 17 11.58 11.28 -0.13
C PRO A 17 10.20 11.98 -0.09
N ALA A 18 10.17 13.28 0.20
CA ALA A 18 8.92 14.01 0.47
C ALA A 18 7.95 14.08 -0.74
N ASP A 19 8.46 13.84 -1.95
CA ASP A 19 7.67 13.81 -3.19
C ASP A 19 6.76 12.57 -3.28
N VAL A 20 7.11 11.45 -2.63
CA VAL A 20 6.24 10.26 -2.59
C VAL A 20 4.98 10.46 -1.76
N ALA A 21 4.91 11.53 -0.95
CA ALA A 21 3.74 11.85 -0.13
C ALA A 21 2.47 12.03 -0.96
N LEU A 22 2.61 12.56 -2.17
CA LEU A 22 1.47 12.69 -3.08
C LEU A 22 0.95 11.32 -3.52
N SER A 23 1.85 10.40 -3.87
CA SER A 23 1.50 9.03 -4.28
C SER A 23 0.90 8.23 -3.12
N VAL A 24 1.44 8.37 -1.90
CA VAL A 24 0.85 7.78 -0.68
C VAL A 24 -0.55 8.32 -0.45
N ASN A 25 -0.72 9.65 -0.48
CA ASN A 25 -2.03 10.26 -0.27
C ASN A 25 -3.05 9.82 -1.34
N ALA A 26 -2.67 9.81 -2.62
CA ALA A 26 -3.53 9.37 -3.71
C ALA A 26 -3.91 7.89 -3.58
N LEU A 27 -2.96 7.02 -3.22
CA LEU A 27 -3.21 5.61 -2.96
C LEU A 27 -4.20 5.43 -1.81
N MET A 28 -3.93 6.04 -0.66
CA MET A 28 -4.77 5.88 0.53
C MET A 28 -6.17 6.48 0.34
N TYR A 29 -6.27 7.62 -0.35
CA TYR A 29 -7.55 8.19 -0.74
C TYR A 29 -8.34 7.26 -1.66
N GLY A 30 -7.68 6.70 -2.68
CA GLY A 30 -8.30 5.74 -3.59
C GLY A 30 -8.77 4.48 -2.88
N VAL A 31 -7.96 3.92 -1.98
CA VAL A 31 -8.33 2.78 -1.13
C VAL A 31 -9.54 3.13 -0.27
N ALA A 32 -9.51 4.25 0.46
CA ALA A 32 -10.62 4.65 1.34
C ALA A 32 -11.93 4.85 0.57
N MET A 33 -11.88 5.44 -0.62
CA MET A 33 -13.08 5.77 -1.40
C MET A 33 -13.63 4.62 -2.22
N GLN A 34 -12.82 3.62 -2.56
CA GLN A 34 -13.17 2.58 -3.53
C GLN A 34 -13.25 1.17 -2.94
N SER A 35 -12.91 1.03 -1.65
CA SER A 35 -13.02 -0.25 -0.97
C SER A 35 -14.47 -0.67 -0.79
N LEU A 36 -14.70 -1.97 -0.93
CA LEU A 36 -16.00 -2.62 -0.78
C LEU A 36 -16.35 -2.94 0.68
N ARG A 37 -15.35 -2.84 1.55
CA ARG A 37 -15.46 -3.06 3.00
C ARG A 37 -14.47 -2.14 3.71
N GLU A 38 -14.57 -2.12 5.04
CA GLU A 38 -13.54 -1.51 5.88
C GLU A 38 -12.17 -2.14 5.59
N VAL A 39 -11.17 -1.28 5.42
CA VAL A 39 -9.77 -1.65 5.22
C VAL A 39 -9.06 -1.50 6.54
N VAL A 40 -8.52 -2.60 7.05
CA VAL A 40 -7.90 -2.63 8.38
C VAL A 40 -6.43 -2.27 8.24
N ILE A 41 -6.05 -1.09 8.74
CA ILE A 41 -4.65 -0.68 8.91
C ILE A 41 -4.30 -0.84 10.39
N GLY A 42 -3.25 -1.59 10.67
CA GLY A 42 -2.82 -1.95 12.01
C GLY A 42 -2.07 -0.82 12.72
N CYS A 43 -1.64 -1.11 13.95
CA CYS A 43 -0.76 -0.21 14.68
C CYS A 43 0.65 -0.25 14.06
N PRO A 44 1.26 0.91 13.71
CA PRO A 44 2.58 0.95 13.08
C PRO A 44 3.71 0.48 14.01
N HIS A 45 3.44 0.35 15.31
CA HIS A 45 4.39 -0.16 16.31
C HIS A 45 4.27 -1.68 16.55
N CYS A 46 3.22 -2.31 16.04
CA CYS A 46 3.04 -3.75 16.16
C CYS A 46 3.74 -4.46 14.99
N GLU A 47 4.42 -5.58 15.27
CA GLU A 47 5.13 -6.35 14.23
C GLU A 47 4.19 -7.08 13.26
N ARG A 48 2.92 -7.29 13.65
CA ARG A 48 1.97 -8.09 12.88
C ARG A 48 1.14 -7.22 11.95
N LEU A 49 1.34 -7.42 10.65
CA LEU A 49 0.52 -6.84 9.59
C LEU A 49 -0.87 -7.46 9.56
N SER A 50 -1.88 -6.64 9.30
CA SER A 50 -3.20 -7.08 8.89
C SER A 50 -3.13 -7.73 7.49
N PRO A 51 -4.13 -8.55 7.12
CA PRO A 51 -4.24 -9.05 5.75
C PRO A 51 -4.28 -7.93 4.69
N ASP A 52 -4.92 -6.80 4.99
CA ASP A 52 -5.06 -5.69 4.06
C ASP A 52 -3.73 -4.94 3.89
N GLU A 53 -3.00 -4.71 4.97
CA GLU A 53 -1.65 -4.13 4.92
C GLU A 53 -0.71 -5.02 4.12
N ALA A 54 -0.83 -6.34 4.29
CA ALA A 54 -0.02 -7.28 3.56
C ALA A 54 -0.32 -7.24 2.04
N LEU A 55 -1.58 -7.08 1.64
CA LEU A 55 -1.97 -6.89 0.23
C LEU A 55 -1.49 -5.55 -0.33
N LEU A 56 -1.60 -4.45 0.43
CA LEU A 56 -1.08 -3.14 0.03
C LEU A 56 0.43 -3.17 -0.20
N LEU A 57 1.18 -3.73 0.74
CA LEU A 57 2.63 -3.87 0.63
C LEU A 57 3.03 -4.83 -0.49
N TYR A 58 2.24 -5.88 -0.74
CA TYR A 58 2.45 -6.76 -1.88
C TYR A 58 2.25 -6.02 -3.21
N ALA A 59 1.19 -5.21 -3.35
CA ALA A 59 0.95 -4.40 -4.54
C ALA A 59 2.12 -3.44 -4.83
N ILE A 60 2.66 -2.79 -3.80
CA ILE A 60 3.85 -1.93 -3.93
C ILE A 60 5.07 -2.75 -4.37
N ALA A 61 5.24 -3.96 -3.83
CA ALA A 61 6.34 -4.85 -4.21
C ALA A 61 6.22 -5.33 -5.68
N GLU A 62 5.02 -5.63 -6.16
CA GLU A 62 4.77 -5.96 -7.57
C GLU A 62 5.03 -4.74 -8.48
N ALA A 63 4.63 -3.54 -8.06
CA ALA A 63 4.94 -2.31 -8.79
C ALA A 63 6.46 -2.07 -8.90
N ALA A 64 7.19 -2.28 -7.79
CA ALA A 64 8.64 -2.20 -7.75
C ALA A 64 9.33 -3.27 -8.62
N ALA A 65 8.68 -4.42 -8.81
CA ALA A 65 9.13 -5.50 -9.69
C ALA A 65 8.77 -5.26 -11.17
N GLY A 66 8.06 -4.18 -11.49
CA GLY A 66 7.66 -3.83 -12.85
C GLY A 66 6.43 -4.58 -13.35
N ALA A 67 5.53 -5.01 -12.46
CA ALA A 67 4.25 -5.58 -12.87
C ALA A 67 3.41 -4.55 -13.65
N ASP A 68 2.70 -5.01 -14.69
CA ASP A 68 1.83 -4.14 -15.50
C ASP A 68 0.58 -3.68 -14.73
N ARG A 69 0.09 -4.51 -13.79
CA ARG A 69 -1.15 -4.29 -13.02
C ARG A 69 -0.98 -4.60 -11.54
N PRO A 70 -0.11 -3.88 -10.82
CA PRO A 70 0.18 -4.14 -9.40
C PRO A 70 -1.06 -4.05 -8.50
N ALA A 71 -2.07 -3.25 -8.88
CA ALA A 71 -3.29 -3.11 -8.10
C ALA A 71 -4.16 -4.37 -8.07
N GLU A 72 -3.96 -5.35 -8.96
CA GLU A 72 -4.76 -6.59 -8.96
C GLU A 72 -4.72 -7.33 -7.62
N ALA A 73 -3.63 -7.19 -6.87
CA ALA A 73 -3.53 -7.73 -5.52
C ALA A 73 -4.59 -7.20 -4.54
N LEU A 74 -5.16 -6.02 -4.81
CA LEU A 74 -6.17 -5.37 -3.96
C LEU A 74 -7.60 -5.79 -4.33
N ALA A 75 -7.77 -6.61 -5.37
CA ALA A 75 -9.07 -7.16 -5.78
C ALA A 75 -9.92 -7.79 -4.66
N PRO A 76 -9.35 -8.42 -3.60
CA PRO A 76 -10.13 -8.96 -2.50
C PRO A 76 -11.00 -7.94 -1.74
N PHE A 77 -10.69 -6.65 -1.81
CA PHE A 77 -11.46 -5.62 -1.10
C PHE A 77 -11.81 -4.40 -1.96
N MET A 78 -11.54 -4.41 -3.27
CA MET A 78 -11.74 -3.25 -4.13
C MET A 78 -12.65 -3.52 -5.33
N ARG A 79 -13.32 -2.47 -5.79
CA ARG A 79 -14.04 -2.46 -7.07
C ARG A 79 -13.05 -2.66 -8.22
N ALA A 80 -13.37 -3.54 -9.17
CA ALA A 80 -12.50 -3.82 -10.33
C ALA A 80 -12.12 -2.55 -11.12
N VAL A 81 -13.07 -1.63 -11.31
CA VAL A 81 -12.82 -0.35 -12.00
C VAL A 81 -11.79 0.52 -11.26
N ALA A 82 -11.74 0.44 -9.93
CA ALA A 82 -10.85 1.23 -9.11
C ALA A 82 -9.39 0.73 -9.18
N LEU A 83 -9.18 -0.55 -9.46
CA LEU A 83 -7.84 -1.14 -9.55
C LEU A 83 -6.99 -0.44 -10.63
N THR A 84 -7.57 -0.17 -11.80
CA THR A 84 -6.87 0.52 -12.89
C THR A 84 -6.38 1.92 -12.50
N TRP A 85 -7.11 2.62 -11.63
CA TRP A 85 -6.71 3.95 -11.16
C TRP A 85 -5.61 3.91 -10.09
N LEU A 86 -5.48 2.78 -9.38
CA LEU A 86 -4.47 2.60 -8.35
C LEU A 86 -3.12 2.13 -8.88
N ASP A 87 -3.05 1.61 -10.10
CA ASP A 87 -1.78 1.24 -10.71
C ASP A 87 -0.81 2.43 -10.78
N PHE A 88 -1.30 3.62 -11.16
CA PHE A 88 -0.48 4.83 -11.26
C PHE A 88 0.18 5.25 -9.94
N PRO A 89 -0.57 5.50 -8.83
CA PRO A 89 0.05 5.87 -7.56
C PRO A 89 0.93 4.75 -7.00
N LEU A 90 0.63 3.47 -7.24
CA LEU A 90 1.50 2.36 -6.84
C LEU A 90 2.84 2.39 -7.57
N ILE A 91 2.82 2.58 -8.89
CA ILE A 91 4.02 2.67 -9.73
C ILE A 91 4.87 3.88 -9.31
N ASP A 92 4.26 5.05 -9.20
CA ASP A 92 4.99 6.27 -8.82
C ASP A 92 5.56 6.19 -7.40
N LEU A 93 4.80 5.64 -6.45
CA LEU A 93 5.29 5.37 -5.10
C LEU A 93 6.49 4.43 -5.12
N SER A 94 6.38 3.30 -5.82
CA SER A 94 7.45 2.31 -5.90
C SER A 94 8.73 2.88 -6.53
N ARG A 95 8.58 3.72 -7.57
CA ARG A 95 9.70 4.39 -8.24
C ARG A 95 10.37 5.41 -7.32
N GLY A 96 9.60 6.26 -6.66
CA GLY A 96 10.13 7.29 -5.76
C GLY A 96 10.87 6.67 -4.57
N LEU A 97 10.27 5.65 -3.94
CA LEU A 97 10.93 4.90 -2.86
C LEU A 97 12.19 4.18 -3.36
N GLY A 98 12.13 3.55 -4.53
CA GLY A 98 13.29 2.90 -5.15
C GLY A 98 14.44 3.87 -5.45
N ALA A 99 14.14 5.09 -5.91
CA ALA A 99 15.11 6.16 -6.15
C ALA A 99 15.78 6.64 -4.86
N ALA A 100 15.05 6.62 -3.73
CA ALA A 100 15.59 6.88 -2.39
C ALA A 100 16.35 5.68 -1.78
N GLY A 101 16.57 4.60 -2.54
CA GLY A 101 17.32 3.43 -2.09
C GLY A 101 16.51 2.42 -1.29
N TRP A 102 15.19 2.62 -1.14
CA TRP A 102 14.33 1.68 -0.45
C TRP A 102 14.13 0.43 -1.31
N ARG A 103 14.22 -0.75 -0.69
CA ARG A 103 14.11 -2.03 -1.39
C ARG A 103 12.93 -2.81 -0.86
N PHE A 104 11.98 -3.11 -1.75
CA PHE A 104 10.89 -4.04 -1.48
C PHE A 104 11.34 -5.43 -1.90
N ARG A 105 11.41 -6.36 -0.95
CA ARG A 105 11.51 -7.78 -1.30
C ARG A 105 10.16 -8.22 -1.86
N ARG A 106 10.16 -8.97 -2.96
CA ARG A 106 8.96 -9.65 -3.44
C ARG A 106 8.43 -10.53 -2.32
N ARG A 107 7.20 -10.27 -1.88
CA ARG A 107 6.53 -11.06 -0.84
C ARG A 107 5.66 -12.10 -1.53
N ALA A 108 5.43 -13.24 -0.89
CA ALA A 108 4.34 -14.12 -1.34
C ALA A 108 3.01 -13.40 -1.11
N LEU A 109 2.02 -13.64 -1.98
CA LEU A 109 0.66 -13.18 -1.73
C LEU A 109 0.23 -13.73 -0.36
N PRO A 110 -0.34 -12.91 0.53
CA PRO A 110 -0.86 -13.40 1.80
C PRO A 110 -1.85 -14.52 1.54
N GLY A 111 -1.58 -15.71 2.10
CA GLY A 111 -2.54 -16.80 2.07
C GLY A 111 -3.81 -16.44 2.86
N PRO A 112 -4.92 -17.18 2.70
CA PRO A 112 -6.06 -17.03 3.59
C PRO A 112 -5.58 -17.19 5.03
N ALA A 113 -5.90 -16.20 5.88
CA ALA A 113 -5.48 -16.19 7.28
C ALA A 113 -5.86 -17.54 7.91
N GLU A 114 -4.87 -18.24 8.46
CA GLU A 114 -5.12 -19.44 9.26
C GLU A 114 -6.02 -19.00 10.45
N PRO A 115 -7.14 -19.70 10.71
CA PRO A 115 -8.00 -19.34 11.83
C PRO A 115 -7.19 -19.38 13.14
N PRO A 116 -7.54 -18.53 14.12
CA PRO A 116 -6.87 -18.55 15.40
C PRO A 116 -6.93 -19.97 15.97
N ARG A 117 -5.77 -20.53 16.30
CA ARG A 117 -5.71 -21.77 17.06
C ARG A 117 -6.12 -21.40 18.48
N ASP A 118 -7.34 -21.81 18.85
CA ASP A 118 -7.83 -21.69 20.22
C ASP A 118 -6.79 -22.27 21.19
N ALA A 119 -6.47 -21.48 22.21
CA ALA A 119 -5.54 -21.83 23.30
C ALA A 119 -6.27 -22.55 24.42
#